data_AF-A0A926C0R8-F1
#
_entry.id   AF-A0A926C0R8-F1
#
_cell.length_a   1.000
_cell.length_b   1.000
_cell.length_c   1.000
_cell.angle_alpha   90.00
_cell.angle_beta   90.00
_cell.angle_gamma   90.00
#
_symmetry.space_group_name_H-M   'P 1'
#
loop_
_entity.id
_entity.type
_entity.pdbx_description
1 polymer ?
#
loop_
_entity_poly.entity_id
_entity_poly.type
_entity_poly.pdbx_seq_one_letter_code
_entity_poly.pdbx_strand_id
1 'polypeptide(L)'
;QVYDEDRWTVGKHSLHVLLVLFCISAGNQAVLVLTNNPHPPFWQMYLTVTVIGFFPTTLGLFLAERRRLKRNLAHAQTLNAQLDRLHRPAPVPAAPVLPKGVELTAENGKDKLSLLPNQLIYLESVGNYVEVHWLNMVFPQKTMLRNTLKEMERALRDHPQFFRCHRAFIVNLKAVNKTEGNARGYQLTMSGSGQSIPVSRGYVDAFDARMATLV
;
A
#
# COMPACT_ATOMS: atom_id res chain seq x y z
N GLN A 1 -12.45 11.58 -13.00
CA GLN A 1 -12.82 10.26 -12.44
C GLN A 1 -13.83 10.50 -11.34
N VAL A 2 -15.12 10.20 -11.56
CA VAL A 2 -16.21 10.52 -10.60
C VAL A 2 -16.61 9.29 -9.77
N TYR A 3 -16.01 8.12 -10.03
CA TYR A 3 -16.25 6.92 -9.24
C TYR A 3 -14.97 6.51 -8.52
N ASP A 4 -15.01 6.69 -7.20
CA ASP A 4 -14.03 6.26 -6.21
C ASP A 4 -14.21 4.74 -6.01
N GLU A 5 -13.28 3.92 -6.50
CA GLU A 5 -13.38 2.45 -6.54
C GLU A 5 -13.48 1.84 -5.13
N ASP A 6 -12.93 2.50 -4.11
CA ASP A 6 -12.89 2.00 -2.73
C ASP A 6 -14.20 2.18 -1.94
N ARG A 7 -15.12 3.04 -2.42
CA ARG A 7 -16.42 3.29 -1.76
C ARG A 7 -17.60 2.66 -2.49
N TRP A 8 -17.31 1.93 -3.57
CA TRP A 8 -18.28 1.30 -4.43
C TRP A 8 -18.90 0.09 -3.71
N THR A 9 -20.20 0.16 -3.44
CA THR A 9 -20.97 -1.00 -3.00
C THR A 9 -22.07 -1.24 -4.02
N VAL A 10 -22.33 -2.52 -4.32
CA VAL A 10 -23.39 -2.93 -5.24
C VAL A 10 -24.72 -2.25 -4.88
N GLY A 11 -25.02 -2.09 -3.59
CA GLY A 11 -26.21 -1.39 -3.11
C GLY A 11 -26.29 0.09 -3.52
N LYS A 12 -25.19 0.86 -3.39
CA LYS A 12 -25.16 2.27 -3.81
C LYS A 12 -25.33 2.42 -5.32
N HIS A 13 -24.72 1.51 -6.08
CA HIS A 13 -24.85 1.50 -7.53
C HIS A 13 -26.28 1.16 -7.96
N SER A 14 -26.90 0.15 -7.34
CA SER A 14 -28.32 -0.19 -7.59
C SER A 14 -29.26 0.97 -7.29
N LEU A 15 -29.03 1.69 -6.19
CA LEU A 15 -29.82 2.87 -5.84
C LEU A 15 -29.66 4.01 -6.86
N HIS A 16 -28.43 4.27 -7.31
CA HIS A 16 -28.16 5.29 -8.31
C HIS A 16 -28.81 4.96 -9.66
N VAL A 17 -28.75 3.70 -10.09
CA VAL A 17 -29.42 3.23 -11.32
C VAL A 17 -30.93 3.40 -11.24
N LEU A 18 -31.55 3.09 -10.10
CA LEU A 18 -32.99 3.30 -9.89
C LEU A 18 -33.37 4.80 -9.98
N LEU A 19 -32.57 5.68 -9.40
CA LEU A 19 -32.79 7.13 -9.47
C LEU A 19 -32.69 7.65 -10.90
N VAL A 20 -31.70 7.20 -11.67
CA VAL A 20 -31.55 7.56 -13.09
C VAL A 20 -32.76 7.08 -13.89
N LEU A 21 -33.24 5.85 -13.67
CA LEU A 21 -34.44 5.32 -14.35
C LEU A 21 -35.71 6.08 -13.98
N PHE A 22 -35.82 6.57 -12.74
CA PHE A 22 -36.90 7.45 -12.32
C PHE A 22 -36.89 8.79 -13.09
N CYS A 23 -35.72 9.43 -13.21
CA CYS A 23 -35.57 10.66 -13.99
C CYS A 23 -35.89 10.46 -15.47
N ILE A 24 -35.44 9.34 -16.08
CA ILE A 24 -35.78 8.99 -17.46
C ILE A 24 -37.29 8.82 -17.64
N SER A 25 -37.94 8.15 -16.69
CA SER A 25 -39.40 7.92 -16.73
C SER A 25 -40.19 9.24 -16.64
N ALA A 26 -39.76 10.16 -15.76
CA ALA A 26 -40.36 11.49 -15.64
C ALA A 26 -40.17 12.33 -16.92
N GLY A 27 -38.97 12.28 -17.52
CA GLY A 27 -38.70 12.94 -18.80
C GLY A 27 -39.57 12.41 -19.94
N ASN A 28 -39.69 11.09 -20.08
CA ASN A 28 -40.55 10.47 -21.08
C ASN A 28 -42.02 10.88 -20.91
N GLN A 29 -42.51 10.92 -19.67
CA GLN A 29 -43.88 11.37 -19.38
C GLN A 29 -44.09 12.83 -19.78
N ALA A 30 -43.16 13.72 -19.43
CA ALA A 30 -43.24 15.14 -19.76
C ALA A 30 -43.29 15.37 -21.28
N VAL A 31 -42.49 14.63 -22.05
CA VAL A 31 -42.50 14.71 -23.52
C VAL A 31 -43.84 14.27 -24.10
N LEU A 32 -44.42 13.17 -23.62
CA LEU A 32 -45.71 12.68 -24.11
C LEU A 32 -46.86 13.65 -23.79
N VAL A 33 -46.83 14.27 -22.62
CA VAL A 33 -47.80 15.31 -22.23
C VAL A 33 -47.65 16.56 -23.11
N LEU A 34 -46.42 17.04 -23.33
CA LEU A 34 -46.13 18.21 -24.16
C LEU A 34 -46.52 18.02 -25.64
N THR A 35 -46.41 16.79 -26.14
CA THR A 35 -46.75 16.43 -27.53
C THR A 35 -48.21 16.02 -27.70
N ASN A 36 -49.02 16.13 -26.63
CA ASN A 36 -50.44 15.79 -26.60
C ASN A 36 -50.75 14.35 -27.07
N ASN A 37 -49.82 13.43 -26.84
CA ASN A 37 -49.96 12.02 -27.20
C ASN A 37 -50.69 11.25 -26.09
N PRO A 38 -51.44 10.18 -26.43
CA PRO A 38 -51.95 9.24 -25.44
C PRO A 38 -50.80 8.66 -24.62
N HIS A 39 -50.89 8.76 -23.30
CA HIS A 39 -49.84 8.32 -22.39
C HIS A 39 -50.42 7.47 -21.27
N PRO A 40 -49.72 6.39 -20.87
CA PRO A 40 -50.12 5.61 -19.71
C PRO A 40 -49.89 6.41 -18.42
N PRO A 41 -50.52 6.01 -17.31
CA PRO A 41 -50.20 6.57 -15.99
C PRO A 41 -48.73 6.35 -15.66
N PHE A 42 -48.14 7.32 -14.93
CA PHE A 42 -46.70 7.36 -14.64
C PHE A 42 -46.12 6.05 -14.08
N TRP A 43 -46.87 5.34 -13.23
CA TRP A 43 -46.40 4.09 -12.63
C TRP A 43 -46.21 2.97 -13.67
N GLN A 44 -47.03 2.91 -14.72
CA GLN A 44 -46.89 1.94 -15.82
C GLN A 44 -45.68 2.26 -16.69
N MET A 45 -45.46 3.56 -16.97
CA MET A 45 -44.27 4.03 -17.67
C MET A 45 -43.00 3.68 -16.90
N TYR A 46 -42.99 3.96 -15.59
CA TYR A 46 -41.86 3.66 -14.71
C TYR A 46 -41.56 2.16 -14.62
N LEU A 47 -42.57 1.30 -14.48
CA LEU A 47 -42.37 -0.17 -14.51
C LEU A 47 -41.76 -0.63 -15.83
N THR A 48 -42.27 -0.14 -16.96
CA THR A 48 -41.80 -0.55 -18.29
C THR A 48 -40.34 -0.16 -18.51
N VAL A 49 -39.98 1.10 -18.20
CA VAL A 49 -38.59 1.60 -18.30
C VAL A 49 -37.66 0.88 -17.32
N THR A 50 -38.15 0.57 -16.11
CA THR A 50 -37.36 -0.17 -15.12
C THR A 50 -37.09 -1.60 -15.56
N VAL A 51 -38.09 -2.34 -16.05
CA VAL A 51 -37.90 -3.72 -16.51
C VAL A 51 -36.94 -3.79 -17.70
N ILE A 52 -37.07 -2.85 -18.65
CA ILE A 52 -36.21 -2.80 -19.84
C ILE A 52 -34.78 -2.35 -19.50
N GLY A 53 -34.62 -1.40 -18.58
CA GLY A 53 -33.32 -0.79 -18.28
C GLY A 53 -32.58 -1.43 -17.11
N PHE A 54 -33.26 -1.68 -16.00
CA PHE A 54 -32.64 -2.19 -14.76
C PHE A 54 -32.17 -3.63 -14.91
N PHE A 55 -32.98 -4.49 -15.52
CA PHE A 55 -32.67 -5.92 -15.57
C PHE A 55 -31.42 -6.22 -16.41
N PRO A 56 -31.27 -5.70 -17.65
CA PRO A 56 -30.07 -5.96 -18.45
C PRO A 56 -28.82 -5.30 -17.88
N THR A 57 -28.93 -4.12 -17.27
CA THR A 57 -27.79 -3.39 -16.72
C THR A 57 -27.28 -4.04 -15.43
N THR A 58 -28.16 -4.40 -14.50
CA THR A 58 -27.77 -5.07 -13.26
C THR A 58 -27.30 -6.50 -13.51
N LEU A 59 -27.97 -7.26 -14.39
CA LEU A 59 -27.53 -8.59 -14.79
C LEU A 59 -26.18 -8.53 -15.51
N GLY A 60 -25.98 -7.56 -16.42
CA GLY A 60 -24.72 -7.35 -17.12
C GLY A 60 -23.57 -7.00 -16.18
N LEU A 61 -23.82 -6.10 -15.21
CA LEU A 61 -22.87 -5.73 -14.18
C LEU A 61 -22.51 -6.94 -13.30
N PHE A 62 -23.51 -7.68 -12.83
CA PHE A 62 -23.31 -8.88 -12.01
C PHE A 62 -22.52 -9.96 -12.75
N LEU A 63 -22.82 -10.19 -14.03
CA LEU A 63 -22.05 -11.12 -14.87
C LEU A 63 -20.62 -10.62 -15.09
N ALA A 64 -20.42 -9.32 -15.29
CA ALA A 64 -19.09 -8.72 -15.44
C ALA A 64 -18.26 -8.85 -14.16
N GLU A 65 -18.85 -8.60 -13.00
CA GLU A 65 -18.22 -8.80 -11.69
C GLU A 65 -17.88 -10.27 -11.44
N ARG A 66 -18.82 -11.18 -11.69
CA ARG A 66 -18.58 -12.62 -11.55
C ARG A 66 -17.45 -13.11 -12.46
N ARG A 67 -17.37 -12.58 -13.69
CA ARG A 67 -16.26 -12.87 -14.62
C ARG A 67 -14.94 -12.28 -14.11
N ARG A 68 -14.94 -11.03 -13.62
CA ARG A 68 -13.76 -10.38 -13.01
C ARG A 68 -13.26 -11.16 -11.80
N LEU A 69 -14.15 -11.57 -10.90
CA LEU A 69 -13.82 -12.36 -9.71
C LEU A 69 -13.18 -13.70 -10.07
N LYS A 70 -13.75 -14.43 -11.04
CA LYS A 70 -13.15 -15.69 -11.51
C LYS A 70 -11.75 -15.49 -12.10
N ARG A 71 -11.55 -14.43 -12.88
CA ARG A 71 -10.23 -14.10 -13.45
C ARG A 71 -9.21 -13.74 -12.36
N ASN A 72 -9.62 -12.93 -11.39
CA ASN A 72 -8.78 -12.53 -10.27
C ASN A 72 -8.40 -13.75 -9.40
N LEU A 73 -9.34 -14.67 -9.17
CA LEU A 73 -9.09 -15.91 -8.43
C LEU A 73 -8.13 -16.84 -9.18
N ALA A 74 -8.30 -17.02 -10.50
CA ALA A 74 -7.38 -17.79 -11.31
C ALA A 74 -5.96 -17.18 -11.30
N HIS A 75 -5.85 -15.85 -11.37
CA HIS A 75 -4.58 -15.15 -11.26
C HIS A 75 -3.93 -15.31 -9.87
N ALA A 76 -4.71 -15.20 -8.80
CA ALA A 76 -4.24 -15.44 -7.44
C ALA A 76 -3.72 -16.87 -7.25
N GLN A 77 -4.39 -17.86 -7.83
CA GLN A 77 -3.91 -19.26 -7.82
C GLN A 77 -2.57 -19.42 -8.54
N THR A 78 -2.38 -18.75 -9.69
CA THR A 78 -1.08 -18.80 -10.40
C THR A 78 0.05 -18.12 -9.63
N LEU A 79 -0.24 -16.99 -8.97
CA LEU A 79 0.73 -16.29 -8.12
C LEU A 79 1.10 -17.12 -6.89
N ASN A 80 0.13 -17.76 -6.23
CA ASN A 80 0.39 -18.65 -5.11
C ASN A 80 1.24 -19.86 -5.52
N ALA A 81 0.99 -20.44 -6.70
CA ALA A 81 1.82 -21.52 -7.23
C ALA A 81 3.26 -21.08 -7.56
N GLN A 82 3.47 -19.81 -7.95
CA GLN A 82 4.81 -19.24 -8.13
C GLN A 82 5.50 -18.97 -6.79
N LEU A 83 4.77 -18.44 -5.81
CA LEU A 83 5.26 -18.23 -4.44
C LEU A 83 5.64 -19.57 -3.78
N ASP A 84 4.87 -20.64 -3.99
CA ASP A 84 5.19 -21.98 -3.49
C ASP A 84 6.48 -22.55 -4.13
N ARG A 85 6.82 -22.16 -5.37
CA ARG A 85 8.11 -22.53 -5.98
C ARG A 85 9.27 -21.73 -5.41
N LEU A 86 9.04 -20.48 -5.00
CA LEU A 86 10.03 -19.65 -4.29
C LEU A 86 10.23 -20.13 -2.84
N HIS A 87 9.18 -20.66 -2.20
CA HIS A 87 9.21 -21.18 -0.84
C HIS A 87 9.51 -22.68 -0.75
N ARG A 88 9.50 -23.43 -1.86
CA ARG A 88 9.99 -24.81 -1.89
C ARG A 88 11.48 -24.74 -1.50
N PRO A 89 11.89 -25.40 -0.41
CA PRO A 89 13.31 -25.46 -0.08
C PRO A 89 14.01 -26.14 -1.24
N ALA A 90 14.90 -25.41 -1.92
CA ALA A 90 15.86 -26.04 -2.81
C ALA A 90 16.59 -27.14 -2.03
N PRO A 91 16.98 -28.26 -2.66
CA PRO A 91 17.90 -29.21 -2.05
C PRO A 91 19.07 -28.41 -1.51
N VAL A 92 19.28 -28.47 -0.19
CA VAL A 92 20.27 -27.68 0.55
C VAL A 92 21.60 -27.70 -0.22
N PRO A 93 22.03 -26.57 -0.82
CA PRO A 93 23.41 -26.47 -1.26
C PRO A 93 24.27 -26.47 0.01
N ALA A 94 25.25 -27.35 0.04
CA ALA A 94 26.17 -27.50 1.15
C ALA A 94 26.96 -26.20 1.40
N ALA A 95 26.48 -25.40 2.36
CA ALA A 95 27.22 -24.54 3.32
C ALA A 95 26.25 -23.48 3.88
N PRO A 96 26.10 -23.35 5.20
CA PRO A 96 25.30 -22.27 5.77
C PRO A 96 26.07 -20.96 5.57
N VAL A 97 25.69 -20.17 4.56
CA VAL A 97 26.05 -18.75 4.54
C VAL A 97 25.20 -18.11 5.63
N LEU A 98 25.75 -18.02 6.84
CA LEU A 98 25.17 -17.22 7.93
C LEU A 98 24.79 -15.83 7.36
N PRO A 99 23.58 -15.32 7.64
CA PRO A 99 23.25 -13.95 7.28
C PRO A 99 24.32 -13.04 7.88
N LYS A 100 25.03 -12.29 7.03
CA LYS A 100 26.00 -11.29 7.51
C LYS A 100 25.24 -10.34 8.44
N GLY A 101 25.56 -10.40 9.73
CA GLY A 101 24.99 -9.50 10.73
C GLY A 101 25.41 -8.07 10.47
N VAL A 102 24.59 -7.13 10.92
CA VAL A 102 24.91 -5.71 10.97
C VAL A 102 25.63 -5.45 12.29
N GLU A 103 26.90 -5.06 12.24
CA GLU A 103 27.66 -4.63 13.42
C GLU A 103 27.76 -3.10 13.43
N LEU A 104 27.09 -2.46 14.39
CA LEU A 104 27.17 -1.02 14.63
C LEU A 104 28.10 -0.78 15.81
N THR A 105 29.18 -0.03 15.57
CA THR A 105 30.20 0.26 16.60
C THR A 105 30.15 1.75 16.96
N ALA A 106 30.30 2.08 18.23
CA ALA A 106 30.50 3.46 18.67
C ALA A 106 31.89 3.99 18.25
N GLU A 107 32.03 5.30 18.13
CA GLU A 107 33.26 6.00 17.76
C GLU A 107 34.45 5.61 18.66
N ASN A 108 34.19 5.34 19.93
CA ASN A 108 35.20 4.94 20.91
C ASN A 108 35.60 3.45 20.81
N GLY A 109 34.98 2.67 19.93
CA GLY A 109 35.25 1.23 19.72
C GLY A 109 34.82 0.28 20.85
N LYS A 110 34.45 0.82 22.02
CA LYS A 110 34.08 0.05 23.22
C LYS A 110 32.67 -0.54 23.17
N ASP A 111 31.71 0.22 22.64
CA ASP A 111 30.32 -0.20 22.56
C ASP A 111 30.03 -0.72 21.15
N LYS A 112 29.60 -1.99 21.08
CA LYS A 112 29.26 -2.68 19.84
C LYS A 112 27.87 -3.27 19.95
N LEU A 113 27.10 -3.10 18.88
CA LEU A 113 25.75 -3.63 18.75
C LEU A 113 25.69 -4.48 17.49
N SER A 114 25.60 -5.79 17.66
CA SER A 114 25.44 -6.74 16.56
C SER A 114 23.96 -7.15 16.46
N LEU A 115 23.37 -6.92 15.29
CA LEU A 115 21.96 -7.17 15.02
C LEU A 115 21.80 -7.90 13.69
N LEU A 116 20.71 -8.64 13.55
CA LEU A 116 20.27 -9.07 12.22
C LEU A 116 19.71 -7.87 11.45
N PRO A 117 19.90 -7.80 10.12
CA PRO A 117 19.37 -6.70 9.31
C PRO A 117 17.84 -6.49 9.47
N ASN A 118 17.10 -7.54 9.79
CA ASN A 118 15.64 -7.50 9.98
C ASN A 118 15.23 -6.98 11.36
N GLN A 119 16.13 -6.99 12.34
CA GLN A 119 15.85 -6.46 13.68
C GLN A 119 15.95 -4.93 13.72
N LEU A 120 16.81 -4.35 12.89
CA LEU A 120 17.01 -2.91 12.84
C LEU A 120 15.86 -2.22 12.08
N ILE A 121 15.13 -1.32 12.75
CA ILE A 121 14.01 -0.58 12.16
C ILE A 121 14.51 0.75 11.58
N TYR A 122 15.12 1.60 12.41
CA TYR A 122 15.65 2.89 11.99
C TYR A 122 16.72 3.41 12.97
N LEU A 123 17.48 4.40 12.53
CA LEU A 123 18.45 5.14 13.32
C LEU A 123 18.09 6.61 13.32
N GLU A 124 18.20 7.25 14.47
CA GLU A 124 17.94 8.68 14.68
C GLU A 124 19.18 9.37 15.25
N SER A 125 19.52 10.55 14.74
CA SER A 125 20.61 11.37 15.31
C SER A 125 20.09 12.25 16.43
N VAL A 126 20.59 12.06 17.65
CA VAL A 126 20.24 12.85 18.84
C VAL A 126 21.53 13.47 19.41
N GLY A 127 21.79 14.72 19.04
CA GLY A 127 23.04 15.41 19.42
C GLY A 127 24.28 14.72 18.85
N ASN A 128 25.18 14.28 19.73
CA ASN A 128 26.41 13.56 19.37
C ASN A 128 26.26 12.02 19.42
N TYR A 129 25.03 11.54 19.54
CA TYR A 129 24.71 10.12 19.61
C TYR A 129 23.75 9.75 18.47
N VAL A 130 23.81 8.49 18.09
CA VAL A 130 22.84 7.85 17.21
C VAL A 130 22.04 6.87 18.06
N GLU A 131 20.73 7.09 18.12
CA GLU A 131 19.79 6.16 18.72
C GLU A 131 19.42 5.10 17.69
N VAL A 132 19.74 3.85 18.01
CA VAL A 132 19.45 2.67 17.19
C VAL A 132 18.16 2.05 17.71
N HIS A 133 17.11 2.06 16.88
CA HIS A 133 15.81 1.47 17.20
C HIS A 133 15.70 0.11 16.52
N TRP A 134 15.61 -0.94 17.33
CA TRP A 134 15.60 -2.32 16.87
C TRP A 134 14.57 -3.16 17.63
N LEU A 135 14.22 -4.32 17.08
CA LEU A 135 13.28 -5.27 17.67
C LEU A 135 14.02 -6.49 18.21
N ASN A 136 13.85 -6.75 19.50
CA ASN A 136 14.19 -8.05 20.06
C ASN A 136 12.94 -8.93 20.03
N MET A 137 12.85 -9.81 19.03
CA MET A 137 11.63 -10.57 18.72
C MET A 137 10.47 -9.63 18.40
N VAL A 138 9.64 -9.31 19.40
CA VAL A 138 8.46 -8.44 19.28
C VAL A 138 8.61 -7.14 20.10
N PHE A 139 9.60 -7.09 21.00
CA PHE A 139 9.76 -5.95 21.91
C PHE A 139 10.67 -4.88 21.28
N PRO A 140 10.20 -3.63 21.17
CA PRO A 140 11.04 -2.53 20.72
C PRO A 140 12.13 -2.26 21.77
N GLN A 141 13.36 -2.09 21.29
CA GLN A 141 14.55 -1.77 22.07
C GLN A 141 15.24 -0.57 21.44
N LYS A 142 15.95 0.16 22.29
CA LYS A 142 16.68 1.36 21.90
C LYS A 142 18.09 1.29 22.47
N THR A 143 19.08 1.63 21.65
CA THR A 143 20.48 1.63 22.08
C THR A 143 21.14 2.90 21.57
N MET A 144 21.76 3.64 22.49
CA MET A 144 22.48 4.88 22.17
C MET A 144 23.94 4.56 21.88
N LEU A 145 24.39 4.89 20.67
CA LEU A 145 25.80 4.76 20.29
C LEU A 145 26.36 6.14 20.01
N ARG A 146 27.49 6.50 20.64
CA ARG A 146 28.22 7.71 20.29
C ARG A 146 28.82 7.52 18.90
N ASN A 147 28.17 8.03 17.87
CA ASN A 147 28.67 7.99 16.50
C ASN A 147 27.93 9.04 15.65
N THR A 148 28.27 9.14 14.37
CA THR A 148 27.54 9.95 13.39
C THR A 148 26.73 9.07 12.45
N LEU A 149 25.62 9.59 11.93
CA LEU A 149 24.84 8.87 10.91
C LEU A 149 25.65 8.57 9.64
N LYS A 150 26.68 9.37 9.34
CA LYS A 150 27.53 9.14 8.16
C LYS A 150 28.38 7.88 8.30
N GLU A 151 28.92 7.62 9.49
CA GLU A 151 29.65 6.37 9.76
C GLU A 151 28.69 5.18 9.85
N MET A 152 27.51 5.36 10.44
CA MET A 152 26.47 4.33 10.45
C MET A 152 26.04 3.95 9.03
N GLU A 153 25.85 4.94 8.15
CA GLU A 153 25.56 4.72 6.73
C GLU A 153 26.66 3.94 6.00
N ARG A 154 27.94 4.17 6.36
CA ARG A 154 29.07 3.39 5.83
C ARG A 154 29.04 1.94 6.32
N ALA A 155 28.77 1.71 7.60
CA ALA A 155 28.63 0.37 8.17
C ALA A 155 27.46 -0.42 7.54
N LEU A 156 26.41 0.29 7.09
CA LEU A 156 25.23 -0.30 6.47
C LEU A 156 25.30 -0.41 4.93
N ARG A 157 26.41 -0.01 4.30
CA ARG A 157 26.52 0.09 2.83
C ARG A 157 26.29 -1.23 2.10
N ASP A 158 26.69 -2.34 2.71
CA ASP A 158 26.54 -3.69 2.14
C ASP A 158 25.09 -4.21 2.22
N HIS A 159 24.20 -3.47 2.86
CA HIS A 159 22.82 -3.85 3.10
C HIS A 159 21.87 -2.90 2.37
N PRO A 160 21.38 -3.27 1.17
CA PRO A 160 20.66 -2.34 0.29
C PRO A 160 19.31 -1.87 0.83
N GLN A 161 18.78 -2.55 1.85
CA GLN A 161 17.54 -2.23 2.55
C GLN A 161 17.64 -1.01 3.47
N PHE A 162 18.84 -0.57 3.87
CA PHE A 162 18.98 0.65 4.65
C PHE A 162 19.15 1.85 3.73
N PHE A 163 18.40 2.90 4.01
CA PHE A 163 18.41 4.11 3.21
C PHE A 163 18.35 5.35 4.10
N ARG A 164 19.17 6.33 3.79
CA ARG A 164 19.15 7.62 4.45
C ARG A 164 18.05 8.49 3.85
N CYS A 165 16.95 8.66 4.57
CA CYS A 165 15.80 9.45 4.08
C CYS A 165 15.83 10.91 4.56
N HIS A 166 16.63 11.22 5.57
CA HIS A 166 16.75 12.54 6.17
C HIS A 166 18.17 12.76 6.70
N ARG A 167 18.56 14.03 6.92
CA ARG A 167 19.86 14.35 7.54
C ARG A 167 20.06 13.68 8.90
N ALA A 168 18.96 13.44 9.63
CA ALA A 168 18.90 12.89 10.98
C ALA A 168 18.29 11.47 11.04
N PHE A 169 17.98 10.83 9.91
CA PHE A 169 17.36 9.50 9.91
C PHE A 169 17.93 8.57 8.83
N ILE A 170 18.17 7.32 9.23
CA ILE A 170 18.39 6.18 8.32
C ILE A 170 17.32 5.14 8.64
N VAL A 171 16.62 4.65 7.63
CA VAL A 171 15.47 3.74 7.79
C VAL A 171 15.74 2.41 7.10
N ASN A 172 15.18 1.34 7.64
CA ASN A 172 15.09 0.06 6.95
C ASN A 172 13.83 0.06 6.07
N LEU A 173 14.03 0.05 4.75
CA LEU A 173 12.96 0.09 3.76
C LEU A 173 12.03 -1.14 3.87
N LYS A 174 12.54 -2.29 4.31
CA LYS A 174 11.71 -3.49 4.56
C LYS A 174 10.84 -3.39 5.80
N ALA A 175 11.14 -2.46 6.71
CA ALA A 175 10.36 -2.23 7.92
C ALA A 175 9.32 -1.10 7.75
N VAL A 176 9.21 -0.49 6.57
CA VAL A 176 8.22 0.55 6.28
C VAL A 176 6.83 -0.10 6.13
N ASN A 177 5.86 0.35 6.92
CA ASN A 177 4.48 -0.15 6.88
C ASN A 177 3.63 0.66 5.90
N LYS A 178 3.73 2.00 5.97
CA LYS A 178 2.96 2.92 5.13
C LYS A 178 3.80 4.12 4.74
N THR A 179 3.63 4.58 3.51
CA THR A 179 4.20 5.84 3.01
C THR A 179 3.06 6.78 2.66
N GLU A 180 3.07 7.98 3.23
CA GLU A 180 2.09 9.02 2.97
C GLU A 180 2.78 10.21 2.29
N GLY A 181 2.19 10.70 1.20
CA GLY A 181 2.63 11.93 0.54
C GLY A 181 2.02 13.16 1.19
N ASN A 182 2.82 14.21 1.37
CA ASN A 182 2.36 15.54 1.76
C ASN A 182 3.01 16.60 0.85
N ALA A 183 2.50 17.84 0.84
CA ALA A 183 3.03 18.99 0.11
C ALA A 183 4.51 19.33 0.42
N ARG A 184 5.11 18.68 1.43
CA ARG A 184 6.50 18.85 1.85
C ARG A 184 7.42 17.67 1.47
N GLY A 185 6.89 16.55 0.98
CA GLY A 185 7.64 15.32 0.68
C GLY A 185 6.88 14.07 1.12
N TYR A 186 7.60 13.00 1.45
CA TYR A 186 7.02 11.77 2.00
C TYR A 186 7.15 11.69 3.52
N GLN A 187 6.25 10.93 4.12
CA GLN A 187 6.23 10.60 5.54
C GLN A 187 6.07 9.07 5.68
N LEU A 188 7.04 8.43 6.34
CA LEU A 188 7.14 6.98 6.47
C LEU A 188 6.66 6.56 7.85
N THR A 189 5.76 5.60 7.91
CA THR A 189 5.31 4.97 9.15
C THR A 189 6.03 3.64 9.30
N MET A 190 6.81 3.51 10.38
CA MET A 190 7.62 2.31 10.63
C MET A 190 6.84 1.21 11.36
N SER A 191 7.10 -0.04 10.98
CA SER A 191 6.55 -1.22 11.65
C SER A 191 7.11 -1.36 13.06
N GLY A 192 6.26 -1.63 14.06
CA GLY A 192 6.66 -1.90 15.45
C GLY A 192 6.87 -0.69 16.36
N SER A 193 7.00 0.53 15.82
CA SER A 193 7.09 1.76 16.64
C SER A 193 5.94 2.73 16.44
N GLY A 194 5.20 2.65 15.33
CA GLY A 194 4.16 3.63 14.97
C GLY A 194 4.71 5.04 14.74
N GLN A 195 6.03 5.23 14.79
CA GLN A 195 6.68 6.51 14.62
C GLN A 195 6.69 6.90 13.15
N SER A 196 6.46 8.20 12.93
CA SER A 196 6.39 8.77 11.60
C SER A 196 7.68 9.55 11.30
N ILE A 197 8.39 9.14 10.25
CA ILE A 197 9.70 9.65 9.86
C ILE A 197 9.58 10.45 8.56
N PRO A 198 9.97 11.74 8.54
CA PRO A 198 9.90 12.55 7.33
C PRO A 198 11.03 12.20 6.36
N VAL A 199 10.72 12.23 5.07
CA VAL A 199 11.71 12.17 3.98
C VAL A 199 11.98 13.60 3.50
N SER A 200 13.23 14.04 3.57
CA SER A 200 13.60 15.37 3.09
C SER A 200 13.57 15.46 1.57
N ARG A 201 13.21 16.62 1.02
CA ARG A 201 13.07 16.88 -0.44
C ARG A 201 14.27 16.41 -1.27
N GLY A 202 15.50 16.63 -0.79
CA GLY A 202 16.70 16.20 -1.50
C GLY A 202 16.92 14.68 -1.59
N TYR A 203 16.13 13.89 -0.86
CA TYR A 203 16.20 12.42 -0.84
C TYR A 203 14.97 11.76 -1.47
N VAL A 204 14.00 12.54 -1.96
CA VAL A 204 12.75 12.02 -2.55
C VAL A 204 13.05 11.21 -3.82
N ASP A 205 13.77 11.80 -4.79
CA ASP A 205 14.10 11.12 -6.05
C ASP A 205 14.90 9.81 -5.81
N ALA A 206 15.85 9.86 -4.86
CA ALA A 206 16.64 8.70 -4.48
C ALA A 206 15.83 7.63 -3.76
N PHE A 207 14.84 8.05 -2.96
CA PHE A 207 13.90 7.14 -2.29
C PHE A 207 13.03 6.40 -3.30
N ASP A 208 12.46 7.10 -4.27
CA ASP A 208 11.61 6.51 -5.31
C ASP A 208 12.37 5.48 -6.15
N ALA A 209 13.60 5.82 -6.58
CA ALA A 209 14.46 4.89 -7.29
C ALA A 209 14.79 3.63 -6.48
N ARG A 210 15.00 3.79 -5.16
CA ARG A 210 15.34 2.67 -4.27
C ARG A 210 14.13 1.77 -4.00
N MET A 211 12.96 2.34 -3.79
CA MET A 211 11.71 1.60 -3.61
C MET A 211 11.35 0.78 -4.85
N ALA A 212 11.53 1.33 -6.05
CA ALA A 212 11.31 0.62 -7.31
C ALA A 212 12.23 -0.59 -7.54
N THR A 213 13.38 -0.65 -6.87
CA THR A 213 14.32 -1.79 -6.96
C THR A 213 13.98 -2.90 -5.96
N LEU A 214 13.22 -2.60 -4.91
CA LEU A 214 12.88 -3.53 -3.83
C LEU A 214 11.52 -4.21 -4.00
N VAL A 215 10.63 -3.64 -4.84
CA VAL A 215 9.34 -4.20 -5.25
C VAL A 215 9.52 -5.00 -6.53
#